data_AF-A0A075H5Z7-F1
#
_entry.id   AF-A0A075H5Z7-F1
#
_cell.length_a   1.000
_cell.length_b   1.000
_cell.length_c   1.000
_cell.angle_alpha   90.00
_cell.angle_beta   90.00
_cell.angle_gamma   90.00
#
_symmetry.space_group_name_H-M   'P 1'
#
loop_
_entity.id
_entity.type
_entity.pdbx_description
1 polymer ?
#
loop_
_entity_poly.entity_id
_entity_poly.type
_entity_poly.pdbx_seq_one_letter_code
_entity_poly.pdbx_strand_id
1 'polypeptide(L)' 'MNPKTKRKIEIISLLSGIWFIISLPLPWLITVPDVAYTQLVVILQMTALISVPFVALAVAWTLKPELTTNS' A
#
# COMPACT_ATOMS: atom_id res chain seq x y z
N MET A 1 0.50 8.37 25.49
CA MET A 1 -0.05 8.27 24.12
C MET A 1 -1.54 7.95 24.22
N ASN A 2 -2.41 8.73 23.59
CA ASN A 2 -3.86 8.50 23.64
C ASN A 2 -4.20 7.12 23.03
N PRO A 3 -5.06 6.29 23.64
CA PRO A 3 -5.45 4.98 23.10
C PRO A 3 -5.98 5.04 21.66
N LYS A 4 -6.64 6.13 21.27
CA LYS A 4 -7.11 6.35 19.89
C LYS A 4 -5.94 6.49 18.90
N THR A 5 -4.88 7.20 19.30
CA THR A 5 -3.67 7.41 18.48
C THR A 5 -2.87 6.12 18.32
N LYS A 6 -2.77 5.31 19.38
CA LYS A 6 -2.12 3.99 19.32
C LYS A 6 -2.79 3.08 18.30
N ARG A 7 -4.12 2.97 18.34
CA ARG A 7 -4.91 2.16 17.39
C ARG A 7 -4.76 2.62 15.94
N LYS A 8 -4.71 3.94 15.69
CA LYS A 8 -4.45 4.48 14.34
C LYS A 8 -3.09 4.00 13.82
N ILE A 9 -2.03 4.13 14.62
CA ILE A 9 -0.67 3.71 14.24
C ILE A 9 -0.61 2.20 14.00
N GLU A 10 -1.27 1.39 14.83
CA GLU A 10 -1.35 -0.06 14.61
C GLU A 10 -2.00 -0.40 13.27
N ILE A 11 -3.12 0.24 12.91
CA ILE A 11 -3.79 0.02 11.63
C ILE A 11 -2.86 0.39 10.46
N ILE A 12 -2.19 1.52 10.54
CA ILE A 12 -1.29 2.02 9.48
C ILE A 12 -0.08 1.11 9.33
N SER A 13 0.50 0.65 10.45
CA SER A 13 1.61 -0.28 10.46
C SER A 13 1.22 -1.64 9.86
N LEU A 14 0.03 -2.14 10.18
CA LEU A 14 -0.54 -3.35 9.60
C LEU A 14 -0.74 -3.20 8.09
N LEU A 15 -1.38 -2.10 7.67
CA LEU A 15 -1.64 -1.81 6.26
C LEU A 15 -0.32 -1.71 5.48
N SER A 16 0.65 -0.96 5.98
CA SER A 16 1.95 -0.80 5.32
C SER A 16 2.72 -2.12 5.23
N GLY A 17 2.64 -2.98 6.25
CA GLY A 17 3.27 -4.29 6.23
C GLY A 17 2.65 -5.23 5.19
N ILE A 18 1.31 -5.26 5.12
CA ILE A 18 0.58 -6.04 4.11
C ILE A 18 0.92 -5.55 2.70
N TRP A 19 0.92 -4.23 2.49
CA TRP A 19 1.31 -3.64 1.21
C TRP A 19 2.73 -4.01 0.81
N PHE A 20 3.69 -3.92 1.75
CA PHE A 20 5.09 -4.28 1.50
C PHE A 20 5.23 -5.75 1.06
N ILE A 21 4.59 -6.69 1.76
CA ILE A 21 4.61 -8.12 1.43
C ILE A 21 4.03 -8.39 0.03
N ILE A 22 2.89 -7.76 -0.31
CA ILE A 22 2.25 -7.93 -1.62
C ILE A 22 3.09 -7.30 -2.74
N SER A 23 3.76 -6.18 -2.46
CA SER A 23 4.62 -5.49 -3.42
C SER A 23 5.98 -6.18 -3.61
N LEU A 24 6.38 -7.02 -2.64
CA LEU A 24 7.67 -7.70 -2.63
C LEU A 24 7.95 -8.38 -3.96
N PRO A 25 7.12 -9.27 -4.55
CA PRO A 25 7.46 -9.93 -5.81
C PRO A 25 7.67 -9.00 -7.02
N LEU A 26 7.22 -7.74 -7.01
CA LEU A 26 7.26 -6.85 -8.18
C LEU A 26 8.66 -6.68 -8.82
N PRO A 27 9.75 -6.38 -8.07
CA PRO A 27 11.08 -6.21 -8.67
C PRO A 27 11.64 -7.50 -9.27
N TRP A 28 11.22 -8.66 -8.77
CA TRP A 28 11.66 -9.95 -9.30
C TRP A 28 10.91 -10.32 -10.58
N LEU A 29 9.66 -9.88 -10.75
CA LEU A 29 8.85 -10.17 -11.96
C LEU A 29 9.48 -9.64 -13.26
N ILE A 30 10.24 -8.54 -13.20
CA ILE A 30 10.90 -7.95 -14.38
C ILE A 30 12.24 -8.61 -14.71
N THR A 31 12.78 -9.44 -13.81
CA THR A 31 14.10 -10.11 -13.97
C THR A 31 13.99 -11.57 -14.42
N VAL A 32 12.78 -12.15 -14.40
CA VAL A 32 12.56 -13.55 -14.80
C VAL A 32 12.33 -13.60 -16.32
N PRO A 33 13.22 -14.25 -17.09
CA PRO A 33 13.16 -14.25 -18.55
C PRO A 33 11.98 -15.06 -19.14
N ASP A 34 11.24 -15.80 -18.31
CA ASP A 34 10.20 -16.75 -18.72
C ASP A 34 8.82 -16.50 -18.08
N VAL A 35 8.62 -15.31 -17.50
CA VAL A 35 7.28 -14.95 -17.04
C VAL A 35 6.39 -14.67 -18.26
N ALA A 36 5.29 -15.43 -18.37
CA ALA A 36 4.26 -15.15 -19.36
C ALA A 36 3.80 -13.69 -19.20
N TYR A 37 4.00 -12.88 -20.25
CA TYR A 37 3.70 -11.44 -20.25
C TYR A 37 2.31 -11.14 -19.67
N THR A 38 1.32 -11.97 -19.98
CA THR A 38 -0.04 -11.89 -19.44
C THR A 38 -0.09 -11.97 -17.91
N GLN A 39 0.68 -12.87 -17.29
CA GLN A 39 0.75 -13.02 -15.84
C GLN A 39 1.42 -11.81 -15.19
N LEU A 40 2.47 -11.25 -15.82
CA LEU A 40 3.10 -10.01 -15.36
C LEU A 40 2.10 -8.86 -15.35
N VAL A 41 1.36 -8.68 -16.45
CA VAL A 41 0.35 -7.61 -16.58
C VAL A 41 -0.75 -7.76 -15.53
N VAL A 42 -1.24 -8.98 -15.28
CA VAL A 42 -2.26 -9.24 -14.25
C VAL A 42 -1.73 -8.88 -12.86
N ILE A 43 -0.53 -9.33 -12.50
CA ILE A 43 0.06 -9.02 -11.18
C ILE A 43 0.25 -7.50 -11.03
N LEU A 44 0.76 -6.83 -12.06
CA LEU A 44 0.97 -5.39 -12.03
C LEU A 44 -0.34 -4.61 -11.85
N GLN A 45 -1.41 -5.01 -12.54
CA GLN A 45 -2.74 -4.42 -12.40
C GLN A 45 -3.32 -4.63 -11.00
N MET A 46 -3.19 -5.85 -10.45
CA MET A 46 -3.66 -6.15 -9.10
C MET A 46 -2.92 -5.33 -8.05
N THR A 47 -1.59 -5.24 -8.14
CA THR A 47 -0.82 -4.44 -7.19
C THR A 47 -1.13 -2.94 -7.31
N ALA A 48 -1.32 -2.43 -8.53
CA ALA A 48 -1.75 -1.06 -8.74
C ALA A 48 -3.11 -0.77 -8.07
N LEU A 49 -4.12 -1.62 -8.27
CA LEU A 49 -5.44 -1.47 -7.64
C LEU A 49 -5.37 -1.55 -6.11
N ILE A 50 -4.63 -2.51 -5.57
CA ILE A 50 -4.45 -2.66 -4.12
C ILE A 50 -3.75 -1.43 -3.54
N SER A 51 -2.84 -0.77 -4.27
CA SER A 51 -2.11 0.41 -3.79
C SER A 51 -2.97 1.69 -3.68
N VAL A 52 -4.10 1.78 -4.39
CA VAL A 52 -4.95 2.98 -4.46
C VAL A 52 -5.34 3.53 -3.08
N PRO A 53 -5.93 2.75 -2.14
CA PRO A 53 -6.32 3.28 -0.83
C PRO A 53 -5.14 3.79 -0.01
N PHE A 54 -3.95 3.18 -0.15
CA PHE A 54 -2.74 3.59 0.57
C PHE A 54 -2.19 4.91 0.05
N VAL A 55 -2.10 5.04 -1.28
CA VAL A 55 -1.66 6.28 -1.94
C VAL A 55 -2.66 7.40 -1.65
N ALA A 56 -3.97 7.13 -1.76
CA ALA A 56 -5.01 8.10 -1.44
C ALA A 56 -4.92 8.58 0.02
N LEU A 57 -4.66 7.67 0.96
CA LEU A 57 -4.48 8.03 2.37
C LEU A 57 -3.21 8.88 2.58
N ALA A 58 -2.09 8.53 1.93
CA ALA A 58 -0.85 9.29 2.01
C ALA A 58 -1.01 10.71 1.44
N VAL A 59 -1.71 10.84 0.31
CA VAL A 59 -2.06 12.13 -0.30
C VAL A 59 -2.97 12.92 0.62
N ALA A 60 -4.00 12.31 1.20
CA ALA A 60 -4.91 12.95 2.14
C ALA A 60 -4.17 13.47 3.39
N TRP A 61 -3.21 12.72 3.93
CA TRP A 61 -2.35 13.19 5.02
C TRP A 61 -1.50 14.39 4.64
N THR A 62 -1.00 14.43 3.41
CA THR A 62 -0.10 15.49 2.96
C THR A 62 -0.85 16.79 2.66
N LEU A 63 -2.03 16.69 2.04
CA LEU A 63 -2.81 17.85 1.61
C LEU A 63 -3.75 18.41 2.68
N LYS A 64 -4.35 17.53 3.49
CA LYS A 64 -5.36 17.92 4.47
C LYS A 64 -5.24 17.04 5.71
N PRO A 65 -4.13 17.17 6.49
CA PRO A 65 -3.87 16.35 7.67
C PRO A 65 -5.01 16.41 8.70
N GLU A 66 -5.83 17.46 8.68
CA GLU A 66 -7.02 17.60 9.51
C GLU A 66 -8.17 16.65 9.16
N LEU A 67 -8.25 16.09 7.94
CA LEU A 67 -9.26 15.06 7.57
C LEU A 67 -8.90 13.66 8.07
N THR A 68 -7.66 13.47 8.48
CA THR A 68 -7.08 12.19 8.82
C THR A 68 -6.65 12.14 10.30
N THR A 69 -6.48 13.31 10.92
CA THR A 69 -6.51 13.48 12.37
C THR A 69 -7.95 13.58 12.86
N ASN A 70 -8.27 12.97 14.00
CA ASN A 70 -9.55 13.23 14.68
C ASN A 70 -9.17 14.07 15.89
N SER A 71 -9.66 15.31 15.94
CA SER A 71 -9.60 16.15 17.14
C SER A 71 -10.42 15.54 18.27
#